data_AF-A0A940KTZ2-F1
#
_entry.id   AF-A0A940KTZ2-F1
#
_cell.length_a   1.000
_cell.length_b   1.000
_cell.length_c   1.000
_cell.angle_alpha   90.00
_cell.angle_beta   90.00
_cell.angle_gamma   90.00
#
_symmetry.space_group_name_H-M   'P 1'
#
loop_
_entity.id
_entity.type
_entity.pdbx_description
1 polymer ?
#
loop_
_entity_poly.entity_id
_entity_poly.type
_entity_poly.pdbx_seq_one_letter_code
_entity_poly.pdbx_strand_id
1 'polypeptide(L)'
;MRPLVLTALIASALAACSPSTPPESSAPKAAPAPAPAKPAAEAPKPAEAAAPAKEIPEGECGDQSKVAPEQRIVNTARWSTASEQNNFGFDVWRGDSEKGEFTKLTKDPILGAGTSDETHKYEYRDDTIDPCKEYWYYIEQTNTDGSKEKISPVFKAPAKRRAVGSPAVPPAEPAKG
;
A
#
# COMPACT_ATOMS: atom_id res chain seq x y z
N MET A 1 16.32 -66.72 2.40
CA MET A 1 15.15 -67.39 3.02
C MET A 1 14.01 -66.39 3.03
N ARG A 2 12.89 -66.72 2.38
CA ARG A 2 11.66 -65.93 2.26
C ARG A 2 10.56 -66.68 3.00
N PRO A 3 9.66 -65.98 3.70
CA PRO A 3 8.22 -66.22 3.48
C PRO A 3 7.47 -64.87 3.34
N LEU A 4 6.72 -64.61 2.27
CA LEU A 4 5.31 -64.99 1.97
C LEU A 4 4.34 -64.64 3.12
N VAL A 5 3.67 -63.48 3.06
CA VAL A 5 2.30 -63.21 2.54
C VAL A 5 1.19 -63.70 3.49
N LEU A 6 0.34 -62.78 3.96
CA LEU A 6 -1.11 -63.01 3.97
C LEU A 6 -1.91 -61.70 3.99
N THR A 7 -2.50 -61.40 2.83
CA THR A 7 -3.60 -60.45 2.65
C THR A 7 -4.88 -61.12 3.19
N ALA A 8 -5.67 -60.41 4.00
CA ALA A 8 -7.03 -60.84 4.33
C ALA A 8 -8.00 -59.67 4.08
N LEU A 9 -8.68 -59.75 2.93
CA LEU A 9 -9.92 -59.03 2.63
C LEU A 9 -11.05 -59.76 3.34
N ILE A 10 -11.82 -59.05 4.17
CA ILE A 10 -13.14 -59.51 4.64
C ILE A 10 -14.15 -58.43 4.28
N ALA A 11 -15.06 -58.78 3.37
CA ALA A 11 -16.29 -58.07 3.11
C ALA A 11 -17.45 -58.92 3.64
N SER A 12 -18.42 -58.32 4.33
CA SER A 12 -19.85 -58.64 4.26
C SER A 12 -20.71 -57.71 5.16
N ALA A 13 -21.61 -57.00 4.49
CA ALA A 13 -22.96 -56.49 4.84
C ALA A 13 -23.75 -57.29 5.90
N LEU A 14 -24.82 -56.84 6.59
CA LEU A 14 -25.77 -55.70 6.50
C LEU A 14 -26.65 -55.66 7.78
N ALA A 15 -27.29 -54.50 8.02
CA ALA A 15 -28.55 -54.24 8.79
C ALA A 15 -28.50 -54.35 10.33
N ALA A 16 -29.17 -53.52 11.13
CA ALA A 16 -29.87 -52.24 11.02
C ALA A 16 -30.24 -51.82 12.47
N CYS A 17 -30.20 -50.53 12.80
CA CYS A 17 -31.17 -49.82 13.67
C CYS A 17 -30.68 -48.38 13.99
N SER A 18 -31.39 -47.42 13.39
CA SER A 18 -31.72 -46.07 13.87
C SER A 18 -30.64 -45.16 14.48
N PRO A 19 -30.23 -44.07 13.80
CA PRO A 19 -29.67 -42.90 14.46
C PRO A 19 -30.78 -42.04 15.08
N SER A 20 -30.60 -41.69 16.36
CA SER A 20 -31.39 -40.67 17.05
C SER A 20 -31.08 -39.30 16.44
N THR A 21 -32.12 -38.64 15.93
CA THR A 21 -32.10 -37.27 15.40
C THR A 21 -31.92 -36.28 16.56
N PRO A 22 -30.88 -35.42 16.57
CA PRO A 22 -30.85 -34.25 17.43
C PRO A 22 -31.90 -33.23 16.96
N PRO A 23 -32.55 -32.47 17.86
CA PRO A 23 -33.53 -31.48 17.45
C PRO A 23 -32.89 -30.41 16.57
N GLU A 24 -33.48 -30.27 15.38
CA GLU A 24 -33.21 -29.24 14.39
C GLU A 24 -33.45 -27.87 15.02
N SER A 25 -32.35 -27.17 15.34
CA SER A 25 -32.38 -25.77 15.74
C SER A 25 -32.95 -24.96 14.59
N SER A 26 -34.22 -24.55 14.74
CA SER A 26 -34.91 -23.67 13.81
C SER A 26 -34.32 -22.26 13.92
N ALA A 27 -33.14 -22.05 13.34
CA ALA A 27 -32.65 -20.72 13.04
C ALA A 27 -33.43 -20.19 11.83
N PRO A 28 -34.09 -19.02 11.92
CA PRO A 28 -34.74 -18.44 10.76
C PRO A 28 -33.68 -18.16 9.70
N LYS A 29 -33.97 -18.62 8.47
CA LYS A 29 -33.22 -18.35 7.24
C LYS A 29 -33.17 -16.84 7.05
N ALA A 30 -32.10 -16.20 7.54
CA ALA A 30 -31.78 -14.84 7.19
C ALA A 30 -31.64 -14.79 5.66
N ALA A 31 -32.51 -14.01 5.03
CA ALA A 31 -32.44 -13.71 3.61
C ALA A 31 -31.01 -13.26 3.24
N PRO A 32 -30.53 -13.51 2.01
CA PRO A 32 -29.31 -12.85 1.57
C PRO A 32 -29.53 -11.35 1.73
N ALA A 33 -28.68 -10.72 2.56
CA ALA A 33 -28.60 -9.28 2.63
C ALA A 33 -28.44 -8.77 1.18
N PRO A 34 -29.19 -7.74 0.77
CA PRO A 34 -28.98 -7.17 -0.55
C PRO A 34 -27.51 -6.78 -0.67
N ALA A 35 -26.90 -7.12 -1.81
CA ALA A 35 -25.57 -6.63 -2.17
C ALA A 35 -25.46 -5.15 -1.78
N PRO A 36 -24.35 -4.70 -1.16
CA PRO A 36 -24.20 -3.28 -0.90
C PRO A 36 -24.39 -2.57 -2.23
N ALA A 37 -25.37 -1.66 -2.24
CA ALA A 37 -25.60 -0.77 -3.35
C ALA A 37 -24.24 -0.18 -3.71
N LYS A 38 -23.82 -0.42 -4.96
CA LYS A 38 -22.70 0.25 -5.61
C LYS A 38 -22.71 1.70 -5.11
N PRO A 39 -21.65 2.19 -4.43
CA PRO A 39 -21.59 3.60 -4.10
C PRO A 39 -21.84 4.35 -5.41
N ALA A 40 -22.92 5.12 -5.43
CA ALA A 40 -23.15 6.08 -6.49
C ALA A 40 -21.83 6.81 -6.66
N ALA A 41 -21.31 6.80 -7.88
CA ALA A 41 -20.14 7.57 -8.23
C ALA A 41 -20.36 8.98 -7.68
N GLU A 42 -19.65 9.31 -6.61
CA GLU A 42 -19.55 10.68 -6.15
C GLU A 42 -19.02 11.41 -7.37
N ALA A 43 -19.83 12.32 -7.90
CA ALA A 43 -19.44 13.17 -9.00
C ALA A 43 -18.02 13.67 -8.73
N PRO A 44 -17.11 13.68 -9.71
CA PRO A 44 -15.77 14.18 -9.47
C PRO A 44 -15.93 15.58 -8.88
N LYS A 45 -15.57 15.72 -7.60
CA LYS A 45 -15.40 17.02 -6.95
C LYS A 45 -14.61 17.85 -7.96
N PRO A 46 -15.08 19.05 -8.38
CA PRO A 46 -14.41 19.84 -9.39
C PRO A 46 -12.93 19.85 -9.05
N ALA A 47 -12.10 19.41 -10.02
CA ALA A 47 -10.66 19.46 -9.89
C ALA A 47 -10.32 20.81 -9.28
N GLU A 48 -9.89 20.79 -8.02
CA GLU A 48 -9.53 21.98 -7.29
C GLU A 48 -8.44 22.62 -8.14
N ALA A 49 -8.81 23.73 -8.79
CA ALA A 49 -7.98 24.42 -9.76
C ALA A 49 -6.59 24.52 -9.14
N ALA A 50 -5.60 23.92 -9.82
CA ALA A 50 -4.23 23.91 -9.36
C ALA A 50 -3.88 25.33 -8.92
N ALA A 51 -3.69 25.52 -7.61
CA ALA A 51 -3.23 26.78 -7.07
C ALA A 51 -2.00 27.22 -7.87
N PRO A 52 -1.82 28.52 -8.18
CA PRO A 52 -0.73 28.98 -9.03
C PRO A 52 0.58 28.41 -8.47
N ALA A 53 1.28 27.66 -9.32
CA ALA A 53 2.49 26.94 -8.94
C ALA A 53 3.48 27.95 -8.35
N LYS A 54 3.65 27.94 -7.03
CA LYS A 54 4.73 28.68 -6.39
C LYS A 54 6.03 28.17 -7.00
N GLU A 55 6.82 29.12 -7.49
CA GLU A 55 8.08 28.83 -8.15
C GLU A 55 8.99 27.99 -7.25
N ILE A 56 9.56 26.92 -7.79
CA ILE A 56 10.48 26.04 -7.04
C ILE A 56 11.74 26.87 -6.72
N PRO A 57 12.13 26.99 -5.43
CA PRO A 57 13.25 27.82 -5.04
C PRO A 57 14.58 27.32 -5.63
N GLU A 58 15.50 28.23 -5.93
CA GLU A 58 16.87 27.84 -6.28
C GLU A 58 17.65 27.37 -5.05
N GLY A 59 18.59 26.46 -5.25
CA GLY A 59 19.58 26.12 -4.24
C GLY A 59 20.48 24.95 -4.61
N GLU A 60 21.25 24.51 -3.63
CA GLU A 60 22.19 23.40 -3.79
C GLU A 60 21.47 22.08 -4.07
N CYS A 61 22.07 21.30 -4.97
CA CYS A 61 21.64 19.97 -5.40
C CYS A 61 22.62 18.91 -4.91
N GLY A 62 22.21 17.65 -5.03
CA GLY A 62 23.05 16.49 -4.75
C GLY A 62 22.90 15.96 -3.33
N ASP A 63 23.92 15.19 -2.92
CA ASP A 63 23.95 14.51 -1.63
C ASP A 63 24.01 15.49 -0.45
N GLN A 64 23.15 15.24 0.53
CA GLN A 64 22.99 16.08 1.72
C GLN A 64 23.70 15.51 2.96
N SER A 65 24.63 14.55 2.81
CA SER A 65 25.29 13.89 3.95
C SER A 65 26.05 14.85 4.87
N LYS A 66 26.52 15.99 4.31
CA LYS A 66 27.21 17.06 5.03
C LYS A 66 26.27 18.01 5.79
N VAL A 67 24.97 17.95 5.53
CA VAL A 67 23.95 18.74 6.22
C VAL A 67 23.43 17.96 7.41
N ALA A 68 23.22 18.64 8.54
CA ALA A 68 22.64 18.03 9.73
C ALA A 68 21.25 17.43 9.41
N PRO A 69 20.90 16.21 9.88
CA PRO A 69 19.67 15.53 9.50
C PRO A 69 18.40 16.39 9.62
N GLU A 70 18.30 17.21 10.66
CA GLU A 70 17.14 18.07 10.94
C GLU A 70 17.01 19.23 9.93
N GLN A 71 18.11 19.61 9.28
CA GLN A 71 18.19 20.70 8.31
C GLN A 71 18.11 20.20 6.87
N ARG A 72 18.15 18.88 6.65
CA ARG A 72 18.02 18.30 5.30
C ARG A 72 16.67 18.61 4.72
N ILE A 73 16.67 18.87 3.42
CA ILE A 73 15.47 18.96 2.62
C ILE A 73 14.96 17.54 2.40
N VAL A 74 13.66 17.35 2.61
CA VAL A 74 13.07 16.02 2.62
C VAL A 74 11.90 15.90 1.68
N ASN A 75 11.69 14.66 1.24
CA ASN A 75 10.39 14.19 0.80
C ASN A 75 9.65 13.57 1.99
N THR A 76 8.33 13.67 1.97
CA THR A 76 7.49 12.94 2.93
C THR A 76 6.45 12.15 2.15
N ALA A 77 6.65 10.83 2.09
CA ALA A 77 5.67 9.91 1.55
C ALA A 77 4.53 9.78 2.57
N ARG A 78 3.28 9.96 2.13
CA ARG A 78 2.10 9.89 3.00
C ARG A 78 1.06 8.98 2.38
N TRP A 79 0.44 8.16 3.21
CA TRP A 79 -0.68 7.30 2.81
C TRP A 79 -1.64 7.12 3.98
N SER A 80 -2.80 6.57 3.65
CA SER A 80 -3.81 6.19 4.62
C SER A 80 -4.44 4.87 4.21
N THR A 81 -4.82 4.08 5.19
CA THR A 81 -5.64 2.89 5.04
C THR A 81 -7.03 3.21 5.56
N ALA A 82 -8.07 2.78 4.85
CA ALA A 82 -9.44 2.92 5.35
C ALA A 82 -9.77 1.85 6.41
N SER A 83 -9.19 0.66 6.22
CA SER A 83 -9.19 -0.48 7.13
C SER A 83 -7.91 -1.30 6.88
N GLU A 84 -7.57 -2.17 7.83
CA GLU A 84 -6.39 -3.03 7.79
C GLU A 84 -6.77 -4.43 8.29
N GLN A 85 -6.23 -5.47 7.66
CA GLN A 85 -6.47 -6.86 8.03
C GLN A 85 -5.14 -7.58 8.13
N ASN A 86 -4.81 -8.09 9.32
CA ASN A 86 -3.55 -8.80 9.58
C ASN A 86 -2.31 -8.02 9.10
N ASN A 87 -2.34 -6.70 9.16
CA ASN A 87 -1.25 -5.86 8.71
C ASN A 87 -0.12 -5.80 9.74
N PHE A 88 1.03 -6.37 9.41
CA PHE A 88 2.22 -6.25 10.25
C PHE A 88 2.84 -4.85 10.12
N GLY A 89 2.92 -4.33 8.90
CA GLY A 89 3.43 -2.99 8.65
C GLY A 89 3.76 -2.73 7.19
N PHE A 90 4.40 -1.59 6.97
CA PHE A 90 4.64 -1.04 5.64
C PHE A 90 6.11 -0.80 5.38
N ASP A 91 6.50 -1.02 4.13
CA ASP A 91 7.78 -0.63 3.58
C ASP A 91 7.59 0.43 2.50
N VAL A 92 8.48 1.41 2.49
CA VAL A 92 8.49 2.49 1.48
C VAL A 92 9.57 2.21 0.47
N TRP A 93 9.19 2.24 -0.80
CA TRP A 93 10.08 2.02 -1.93
C TRP A 93 10.23 3.30 -2.73
N ARG A 94 11.43 3.56 -3.26
CA ARG A 94 11.74 4.74 -4.09
C ARG A 94 12.48 4.36 -5.38
N GLY A 95 12.12 4.98 -6.49
CA GLY A 95 12.81 4.90 -7.77
C GLY A 95 13.08 6.29 -8.37
N ASP A 96 14.04 6.33 -9.31
CA ASP A 96 14.40 7.54 -10.08
C ASP A 96 13.52 7.72 -11.34
N SER A 97 12.58 6.81 -11.58
CA SER A 97 11.57 6.93 -12.65
C SER A 97 10.31 6.13 -12.29
N GLU A 98 9.17 6.48 -12.91
CA GLU A 98 7.87 5.85 -12.61
C GLU A 98 7.84 4.33 -12.85
N LYS A 99 8.56 3.87 -13.88
CA LYS A 99 8.58 2.48 -14.35
C LYS A 99 9.94 1.81 -14.20
N GLY A 100 10.88 2.46 -13.52
CA GLY A 100 12.22 1.96 -13.32
C GLY A 100 12.32 0.99 -12.15
N GLU A 101 13.55 0.69 -11.75
CA GLU A 101 13.82 -0.05 -10.52
C GLU A 101 13.52 0.79 -9.28
N PHE A 102 13.03 0.11 -8.25
CA PHE A 102 12.75 0.71 -6.95
C PHE A 102 13.62 0.04 -5.90
N THR A 103 14.13 0.84 -4.97
CA THR A 103 14.89 0.39 -3.80
C THR A 103 14.08 0.64 -2.54
N LYS A 104 14.10 -0.31 -1.62
CA LYS A 104 13.47 -0.18 -0.30
C LYS A 104 14.23 0.84 0.54
N LEU A 105 13.52 1.82 1.08
CA LEU A 105 14.08 2.88 1.93
C LEU A 105 14.00 2.54 3.42
N THR A 106 12.91 1.91 3.85
CA THR A 106 12.69 1.55 5.25
C THR A 106 13.70 0.48 5.68
N LYS A 107 14.51 0.77 6.70
CA LYS A 107 15.34 -0.26 7.33
C LYS A 107 14.49 -1.21 8.16
N ASP A 108 13.60 -0.62 8.96
CA ASP A 108 12.59 -1.30 9.77
C ASP A 108 11.20 -0.93 9.25
N PRO A 109 10.25 -1.88 9.18
CA PRO A 109 8.89 -1.59 8.72
C PRO A 109 8.17 -0.59 9.64
N ILE A 110 7.34 0.26 9.03
CA ILE A 110 6.42 1.14 9.76
C ILE A 110 5.25 0.29 10.21
N LEU A 111 5.09 0.15 11.53
CA LEU A 111 4.07 -0.74 12.09
C LEU A 111 2.66 -0.35 11.64
N GLY A 112 1.91 -1.35 11.21
CA GLY A 112 0.48 -1.25 10.94
C GLY A 112 -0.35 -1.36 12.21
N ALA A 113 -1.66 -1.24 12.06
CA ALA A 113 -2.65 -1.41 13.12
C ALA A 113 -3.07 -2.88 13.33
N GLY A 114 -2.48 -3.84 12.62
CA GLY A 114 -2.91 -5.24 12.65
C GLY A 114 -4.24 -5.41 11.94
N THR A 115 -5.31 -5.56 12.72
CA THR A 115 -6.68 -5.68 12.21
C THR A 115 -7.51 -4.54 12.79
N SER A 116 -8.01 -3.67 11.91
CA SER A 116 -8.70 -2.43 12.27
C SER A 116 -9.66 -2.02 11.17
N ASP A 117 -10.90 -1.69 11.53
CA ASP A 117 -11.87 -1.04 10.63
C ASP A 117 -11.77 0.50 10.64
N GLU A 118 -10.88 1.05 11.46
CA GLU A 118 -10.63 2.50 11.52
C GLU A 118 -9.63 2.95 10.44
N THR A 119 -9.76 4.22 10.05
CA THR A 119 -8.81 4.87 9.14
C THR A 119 -7.52 5.24 9.87
N HIS A 120 -6.39 4.77 9.34
CA HIS A 120 -5.06 5.12 9.83
C HIS A 120 -4.30 5.96 8.81
N LYS A 121 -3.39 6.81 9.31
CA LYS A 121 -2.56 7.70 8.49
C LYS A 121 -1.11 7.48 8.88
N TYR A 122 -0.26 7.38 7.86
CA TYR A 122 1.14 7.09 8.01
C TYR A 122 1.98 8.05 7.18
N GLU A 123 3.22 8.25 7.60
CA GLU A 123 4.19 8.99 6.83
C GLU A 123 5.61 8.44 6.98
N TYR A 124 6.43 8.65 5.95
CA TYR A 124 7.85 8.34 5.95
C TYR A 124 8.65 9.56 5.49
N ARG A 125 9.65 9.93 6.29
CA ARG A 125 10.57 11.04 6.00
C ARG A 125 11.77 10.51 5.23
N ASP A 126 11.88 10.90 3.97
CA ASP A 126 13.06 10.61 3.12
C ASP A 126 13.95 11.85 3.07
N ASP A 127 15.05 11.80 3.82
CA ASP A 127 16.05 12.86 3.91
C ASP A 127 17.34 12.57 3.13
N THR A 128 17.30 11.52 2.30
CA THR A 128 18.42 11.08 1.46
C THR A 128 18.29 11.55 0.01
N ILE A 129 17.32 12.42 -0.26
CA ILE A 129 17.02 12.92 -1.60
C ILE A 129 18.11 13.87 -2.09
N ASP A 130 18.29 13.93 -3.41
CA ASP A 130 18.82 15.11 -4.08
C ASP A 130 17.66 16.14 -4.20
N PRO A 131 17.78 17.34 -3.61
CA PRO A 131 16.71 18.34 -3.65
C PRO A 131 16.30 18.76 -5.05
N CYS A 132 17.17 18.59 -6.05
CA CYS A 132 16.92 19.00 -7.43
C CYS A 132 16.39 17.87 -8.32
N LYS A 133 16.19 16.67 -7.77
CA LYS A 133 15.62 15.54 -8.49
C LYS A 133 14.18 15.29 -8.10
N GLU A 134 13.41 14.81 -9.06
CA GLU A 134 12.14 14.16 -8.80
C GLU A 134 12.34 12.68 -8.48
N TYR A 135 11.41 12.12 -7.71
CA TYR A 135 11.43 10.73 -7.29
C TYR A 135 10.04 10.13 -7.41
N TRP A 136 9.98 8.81 -7.47
CA TRP A 136 8.74 8.05 -7.45
C TRP A 136 8.75 7.10 -6.26
N TYR A 137 7.59 6.94 -5.63
CA TYR A 137 7.44 6.10 -4.45
C TYR A 137 6.26 5.14 -4.61
N TYR A 138 6.32 4.03 -3.90
CA TYR A 138 5.13 3.23 -3.58
C TYR A 138 5.24 2.62 -2.18
N ILE A 139 4.10 2.18 -1.67
CA ILE A 139 3.96 1.55 -0.36
C ILE A 139 3.66 0.07 -0.55
N GLU A 140 4.46 -0.77 0.11
CA GLU A 140 4.24 -2.21 0.23
C GLU A 140 3.78 -2.53 1.65
N GLN A 141 2.69 -3.26 1.78
CA GLN A 141 2.25 -3.87 3.03
C GLN A 141 2.88 -5.24 3.20
N THR A 142 3.23 -5.58 4.44
CA THR A 142 3.54 -6.94 4.86
C THR A 142 2.46 -7.39 5.84
N ASN A 143 1.88 -8.56 5.59
CA ASN A 143 0.91 -9.17 6.49
C ASN A 143 1.62 -9.95 7.61
N THR A 144 0.89 -10.31 8.67
CA THR A 144 1.44 -11.08 9.80
C THR A 144 1.92 -12.48 9.42
N ASP A 145 1.46 -13.02 8.29
CA ASP A 145 1.95 -14.29 7.71
C ASP A 145 3.21 -14.11 6.84
N GLY A 146 3.70 -12.88 6.68
CA GLY A 146 4.88 -12.52 5.88
C GLY A 146 4.59 -12.28 4.40
N SER A 147 3.35 -12.46 3.92
CA SER A 147 2.96 -12.12 2.56
C SER A 147 3.04 -10.60 2.34
N LYS A 148 3.34 -10.21 1.09
CA LYS A 148 3.59 -8.81 0.72
C LYS A 148 2.69 -8.36 -0.42
N GLU A 149 2.16 -7.16 -0.31
CA GLU A 149 1.28 -6.57 -1.31
C GLU A 149 1.61 -5.10 -1.53
N LYS A 150 1.63 -4.66 -2.79
CA LYS A 150 1.71 -3.23 -3.11
C LYS A 150 0.33 -2.59 -2.94
N ILE A 151 0.18 -1.73 -1.95
CA ILE A 151 -1.11 -1.13 -1.58
C ILE A 151 -1.33 0.28 -2.15
N SER A 152 -0.30 0.89 -2.76
CA SER A 152 -0.42 2.18 -3.41
C SER A 152 -0.08 2.11 -4.90
N PRO A 153 -0.67 3.00 -5.73
CA PRO A 153 -0.06 3.36 -7.01
C PRO A 153 1.36 3.87 -6.82
N VAL A 154 2.12 3.95 -7.92
CA VAL A 154 3.35 4.74 -7.92
C VAL A 154 2.97 6.22 -7.90
N PHE A 155 3.54 7.01 -7.00
CA PHE A 155 3.30 8.45 -6.93
C PHE A 155 4.59 9.25 -7.00
N LYS A 156 4.52 10.41 -7.67
CA LYS A 156 5.66 11.31 -7.92
C LYS A 156 5.83 12.30 -6.77
N ALA A 157 7.06 12.48 -6.32
CA ALA A 157 7.51 13.61 -5.53
C ALA A 157 8.35 14.55 -6.42
N PRO A 158 7.92 15.79 -6.65
CA PRO A 158 8.69 16.72 -7.47
C PRO A 158 9.97 17.15 -6.76
N ALA A 159 10.92 17.66 -7.55
CA ALA A 159 12.10 18.34 -7.03
C ALA A 159 11.69 19.49 -6.10
N LYS A 160 12.47 19.66 -5.03
CA LYS A 160 12.30 20.71 -4.02
C LYS A 160 13.06 21.98 -4.35
N ARG A 161 14.08 21.87 -5.20
CA ARG A 161 14.92 22.96 -5.65
C ARG A 161 15.14 22.92 -7.15
N ARG A 162 15.48 24.07 -7.71
CA ARG A 162 16.17 24.17 -9.01
C ARG A 162 17.65 24.39 -8.74
N ALA A 163 18.50 23.84 -9.61
CA ALA A 163 19.93 24.07 -9.49
C ALA A 163 20.26 25.54 -9.67
N VAL A 164 21.18 26.05 -8.86
CA VAL A 164 21.68 27.43 -8.97
C VAL A 164 22.12 27.73 -10.40
N GLY A 165 21.64 28.83 -10.96
CA GLY A 165 21.96 29.26 -12.33
C GLY A 165 21.17 28.53 -13.43
N SER A 166 20.22 27.66 -13.09
CA SER A 166 19.25 27.14 -14.05
C SER A 166 18.25 28.24 -14.41
N PRO A 167 17.90 28.42 -15.71
CA PRO A 167 16.87 29.38 -16.09
C PRO A 167 15.55 29.04 -15.38
N ALA A 168 14.91 30.06 -14.82
CA ALA A 168 13.58 29.91 -14.25
C ALA A 168 12.63 29.34 -15.31
N VAL A 169 11.93 28.25 -14.98
CA VAL A 169 10.82 27.79 -15.83
C VAL A 169 9.79 28.91 -15.83
N PRO A 170 9.49 29.54 -16.98
CA PRO A 170 8.52 30.62 -17.01
C PRO A 170 7.17 30.09 -16.50
N PRO A 171 6.36 30.93 -15.82
CA PRO A 171 5.02 30.54 -15.40
C PRO A 171 4.28 29.98 -16.61
N ALA A 172 3.62 28.82 -16.45
CA ALA A 172 2.84 28.22 -17.52
C ALA A 172 1.85 29.27 -18.06
N GLU A 173 2.06 29.72 -19.29
CA GLU A 173 1.20 30.70 -19.94
C GLU A 173 -0.19 30.06 -20.06
N PRO A 174 -1.27 30.75 -19.66
CA PRO A 174 -2.61 30.18 -19.75
C PRO A 174 -2.91 29.90 -21.22
N ALA A 175 -3.24 28.65 -21.53
CA ALA A 175 -3.64 28.23 -22.86
C ALA A 175 -4.76 29.14 -23.36
N LYS A 176 -4.53 29.88 -24.44
CA LYS A 176 -5.57 30.62 -25.14
C LYS A 176 -6.51 29.58 -25.78
N GLY A 177 -7.79 29.66 -25.42
CA GLY A 177 -8.87 28.84 -25.97
C GLY A 177 -9.25 29.18 -27.39
#